data_AF-A0A2D9YYC3-F1
#
_entry.id   AF-A0A2D9YYC3-F1
#
_cell.length_a   1.000
_cell.length_b   1.000
_cell.length_c   1.000
_cell.angle_alpha   90.00
_cell.angle_beta   90.00
_cell.angle_gamma   90.00
#
_symmetry.space_group_name_H-M   'P 1'
#
loop_
_entity.id
_entity.type
_entity.pdbx_description
1 polymer ?
#
loop_
_entity_poly.entity_id
_entity_poly.type
_entity_poly.pdbx_seq_one_letter_code
_entity_poly.pdbx_strand_id
1 'polypeptide(L)'
;GYGSNEIKFQTVKTDLRKYWRLGRDYTIAFRSYFGKSFGQNKQKFFLGGIPYLLTGGGETNGIQDDNIFRDVILDTSNGSLIHDIYFTEYAWPLRGARFAERFGNTTSLFNIEVRFPFINYLALGFPLKMIFGNIRGHAFVDIGAAWDSKDEFSSKEWPGRYGNNVSGDYSPWVSTAGLGTKINLGYFLLKIEMAWDRNESGYSKPQWYFSLGPDW
;
A
#
# COMPACT_ATOMS: atom_id res chain seq x y z
N GLY A 1 30.30 8.54 -18.27
CA GLY A 1 31.33 8.40 -17.23
C GLY A 1 31.66 6.93 -17.07
N TYR A 2 32.95 6.59 -17.09
CA TYR A 2 33.43 5.23 -16.86
C TYR A 2 33.16 4.82 -15.40
N GLY A 3 32.35 3.78 -15.21
CA GLY A 3 32.03 3.18 -13.92
C GLY A 3 31.66 1.73 -14.14
N SER A 4 32.67 0.86 -14.15
CA SER A 4 32.61 -0.56 -14.50
C SER A 4 32.11 -1.45 -13.36
N ASN A 5 30.94 -1.13 -12.79
CA ASN A 5 30.20 -2.09 -11.96
C ASN A 5 28.95 -2.50 -12.75
N GLU A 6 29.05 -3.60 -13.49
CA GLU A 6 27.90 -4.21 -14.15
C GLU A 6 26.88 -4.60 -13.08
N ILE A 7 25.79 -3.83 -12.98
CA ILE A 7 24.67 -4.12 -12.09
C ILE A 7 24.02 -5.41 -12.59
N LYS A 8 24.12 -6.49 -11.80
CA LYS A 8 23.62 -7.82 -12.17
C LYS A 8 22.46 -8.22 -11.29
N PHE A 9 21.25 -7.99 -11.79
CA PHE A 9 20.03 -8.55 -11.23
C PHE A 9 19.06 -9.01 -12.32
N GLN A 10 18.13 -9.86 -11.92
CA GLN A 10 16.98 -10.25 -12.72
C GLN A 10 15.74 -10.12 -11.85
N THR A 11 14.70 -9.46 -12.35
CA THR A 11 13.47 -9.22 -11.58
C THR A 11 12.28 -9.80 -12.33
N VAL A 12 11.49 -10.61 -11.64
CA VAL A 12 10.24 -11.19 -12.14
C VAL A 12 9.09 -10.57 -11.36
N LYS A 13 8.08 -10.08 -12.08
CA LYS A 13 6.88 -9.46 -11.53
C LYS A 13 5.64 -9.98 -12.24
N THR A 14 4.57 -10.20 -11.49
CA THR A 14 3.29 -10.66 -12.01
C THR A 14 2.17 -9.87 -11.32
N ASP A 15 1.29 -9.25 -12.11
CA ASP A 15 0.08 -8.57 -11.63
C ASP A 15 -1.13 -9.23 -12.33
N LEU A 16 -2.00 -9.86 -11.56
CA LEU A 16 -3.21 -10.53 -12.06
C LEU A 16 -4.44 -9.87 -11.45
N ARG A 17 -5.46 -9.65 -12.29
CA ARG A 17 -6.70 -8.98 -11.87
C ARG A 17 -7.91 -9.72 -12.40
N LYS A 18 -8.91 -9.91 -11.54
CA LYS A 18 -10.19 -10.52 -11.91
C LYS A 18 -11.33 -9.70 -11.34
N TYR A 19 -12.32 -9.44 -12.20
CA TYR A 19 -13.51 -8.67 -11.85
C TYR A 19 -14.74 -9.53 -12.13
N TRP A 20 -15.59 -9.68 -11.12
CA TRP A 20 -16.90 -10.30 -11.23
C TRP A 20 -17.96 -9.23 -11.07
N ARG A 21 -18.72 -8.97 -12.14
CA ARG A 21 -19.86 -8.06 -12.10
C ARG A 21 -21.07 -8.82 -11.58
N LEU A 22 -21.74 -8.27 -10.58
CA LEU A 22 -22.97 -8.79 -10.01
C LEU A 22 -24.09 -7.79 -10.33
N GLY A 23 -24.91 -8.10 -11.34
CA GLY A 23 -25.87 -7.14 -11.88
C GLY A 23 -25.19 -5.94 -12.54
N ARG A 24 -25.82 -4.76 -12.46
CA ARG A 24 -25.34 -3.53 -13.12
C ARG A 24 -24.35 -2.72 -12.29
N ASP A 25 -24.56 -2.69 -10.96
CA ASP A 25 -23.90 -1.70 -10.10
C ASP A 25 -22.93 -2.28 -9.06
N TYR A 26 -22.88 -3.61 -8.91
CA TYR A 26 -21.99 -4.27 -7.96
C TYR A 26 -20.84 -4.97 -8.67
N THR A 27 -19.64 -4.89 -8.11
CA THR A 27 -18.47 -5.58 -8.65
C THR A 27 -17.62 -6.10 -7.50
N ILE A 28 -17.24 -7.37 -7.58
CA ILE A 28 -16.18 -7.93 -6.76
C ILE A 28 -14.91 -7.92 -7.61
N ALA A 29 -13.85 -7.31 -7.09
CA ALA A 29 -12.54 -7.24 -7.70
C ALA A 29 -11.54 -8.01 -6.83
N PHE A 30 -10.70 -8.80 -7.49
CA PHE A 30 -9.54 -9.43 -6.88
C PHE A 30 -8.30 -9.05 -7.68
N ARG A 31 -7.24 -8.69 -6.97
CA ARG A 31 -5.92 -8.47 -7.54
C ARG A 31 -4.88 -9.23 -6.74
N SER A 32 -3.93 -9.83 -7.44
CA SER A 32 -2.71 -10.39 -6.85
C SER A 32 -1.49 -9.82 -7.56
N TYR A 33 -0.47 -9.49 -6.78
CA TYR A 33 0.80 -8.99 -7.24
C TYR A 33 1.92 -9.80 -6.58
N PHE A 34 2.85 -10.29 -7.37
CA PHE A 34 4.03 -11.01 -6.90
C PHE A 34 5.27 -10.42 -7.54
N GLY A 35 6.33 -10.23 -6.75
CA GLY A 35 7.59 -9.71 -7.22
C GLY A 35 8.76 -10.47 -6.57
N LYS A 36 9.78 -10.78 -7.36
CA LYS A 36 11.03 -11.35 -6.84
C LYS A 36 12.23 -10.91 -7.66
N SER A 37 13.28 -10.45 -6.98
CA SER A 37 14.55 -10.07 -7.58
C SER A 37 15.67 -11.04 -7.19
N PHE A 38 16.51 -11.36 -8.17
CA PHE A 38 17.63 -12.31 -8.10
C PHE A 38 18.93 -11.63 -8.52
N GLY A 39 20.08 -12.21 -8.17
CA GLY A 39 21.41 -11.69 -8.48
C GLY A 39 22.12 -11.08 -7.28
N GLN A 40 23.28 -10.47 -7.50
CA GLN A 40 24.09 -9.84 -6.44
C GLN A 40 23.55 -8.46 -6.06
N ASN A 41 22.92 -7.76 -7.00
CA ASN A 41 22.39 -6.41 -6.83
C ASN A 41 20.86 -6.42 -6.85
N LYS A 42 20.23 -7.28 -6.05
CA LYS A 42 18.77 -7.49 -6.05
C LYS A 42 18.03 -6.18 -5.81
N GLN A 43 17.03 -5.90 -6.65
CA GLN A 43 16.09 -4.81 -6.46
C GLN A 43 15.22 -5.07 -5.22
N LYS A 44 14.81 -4.00 -4.54
CA LYS A 44 13.87 -4.05 -3.43
C LYS A 44 12.47 -3.68 -3.92
N PHE A 45 11.49 -4.35 -3.34
CA PHE A 45 10.09 -4.02 -3.50
C PHE A 45 9.61 -3.27 -2.26
N PHE A 46 9.01 -2.10 -2.46
CA PHE A 46 8.37 -1.31 -1.40
C PHE A 46 6.87 -1.65 -1.37
N LEU A 47 6.45 -2.28 -0.30
CA LEU A 47 5.08 -2.66 -0.02
C LEU A 47 4.50 -1.72 1.04
N GLY A 48 3.26 -1.27 0.83
CA GLY A 48 2.60 -0.34 1.75
C GLY A 48 2.37 1.01 1.11
N GLY A 49 1.21 1.62 1.39
CA GLY A 49 0.86 2.94 0.92
C GLY A 49 -0.12 2.95 -0.24
N ILE A 50 -0.50 4.17 -0.62
CA ILE A 50 -1.50 4.46 -1.63
C ILE A 50 -0.93 5.56 -2.53
N PRO A 51 -1.04 5.44 -3.86
CA PRO A 51 -0.60 6.50 -4.75
C PRO A 51 -1.45 7.76 -4.53
N TYR A 52 -0.79 8.92 -4.62
CA TYR A 52 -1.41 10.25 -4.52
C TYR A 52 -2.16 10.49 -3.20
N LEU A 53 -1.62 9.98 -2.10
CA LEU A 53 -2.06 10.30 -0.75
C LEU A 53 -1.90 11.81 -0.50
N LEU A 54 -2.98 12.48 -0.10
CA LEU A 54 -2.95 13.87 0.33
C LEU A 54 -2.58 13.98 1.79
N THR A 55 -3.27 13.20 2.62
CA THR A 55 -3.10 13.15 4.06
C THR A 55 -3.72 11.88 4.61
N GLY A 56 -3.22 11.47 5.76
CA GLY A 56 -3.63 10.28 6.47
C GLY A 56 -2.58 9.92 7.51
N GLY A 57 -2.98 9.11 8.47
CA GLY A 57 -2.12 8.58 9.50
C GLY A 57 -2.74 7.29 10.01
N GLY A 58 -1.93 6.46 10.64
CA GLY A 58 -2.32 5.08 10.84
C GLY A 58 -1.64 4.37 11.99
N GLU A 59 -1.83 3.07 11.95
CA GLU A 59 -1.22 2.07 12.81
C GLU A 59 -0.94 0.87 11.93
N THR A 60 0.25 0.28 12.04
CA THR A 60 0.59 -0.98 11.38
C THR A 60 1.04 -1.99 12.42
N ASN A 61 0.46 -3.20 12.39
CA ASN A 61 0.74 -4.28 13.34
C ASN A 61 0.63 -3.83 14.81
N GLY A 62 -0.34 -2.97 15.15
CA GLY A 62 -0.54 -2.51 16.53
C GLY A 62 0.32 -1.33 16.97
N ILE A 63 1.18 -0.79 16.10
CA ILE A 63 2.07 0.34 16.40
C ILE A 63 1.66 1.56 15.59
N GLN A 64 1.46 2.69 16.27
CA GLN A 64 1.07 3.94 15.63
C GLN A 64 2.16 4.43 14.66
N ASP A 65 1.71 4.89 13.50
CA ASP A 65 2.55 5.41 12.45
C ASP A 65 2.84 6.91 12.66
N ASP A 66 4.12 7.27 12.82
CA ASP A 66 4.54 8.66 13.05
C ASP A 66 4.49 9.53 11.79
N ASN A 67 4.49 8.93 10.60
CA ASN A 67 4.55 9.62 9.31
C ASN A 67 3.89 8.77 8.20
N ILE A 68 3.64 9.35 7.02
CA ILE A 68 3.06 8.65 5.86
C ILE A 68 4.03 7.70 5.16
N PHE A 69 5.34 7.83 5.44
CA PHE A 69 6.41 6.97 4.95
C PHE A 69 7.22 6.42 6.12
N ARG A 70 7.90 5.30 5.93
CA ARG A 70 8.85 4.77 6.91
C ARG A 70 10.12 5.62 6.94
N ASP A 71 10.61 5.97 8.12
CA ASP A 71 11.83 6.80 8.27
C ASP A 71 13.09 6.14 7.69
N VAL A 72 13.16 4.81 7.65
CA VAL A 72 14.36 4.04 7.27
C VAL A 72 14.38 3.70 5.77
N ILE A 73 13.91 4.62 4.93
CA ILE A 73 14.04 4.50 3.47
C ILE A 73 15.46 4.91 3.01
N LEU A 74 16.24 5.59 3.87
CA LEU A 74 17.52 6.20 3.51
C LEU A 74 18.62 5.80 4.50
N ASP A 75 19.33 4.69 4.25
CA ASP A 75 20.65 4.51 4.87
C ASP A 75 21.65 5.42 4.16
N THR A 76 21.78 6.65 4.66
CA THR A 76 22.71 7.67 4.15
C THR A 76 24.19 7.33 4.39
N SER A 77 24.52 6.18 5.00
CA SER A 77 25.90 5.84 5.35
C SER A 77 26.75 5.33 4.18
N ASN A 78 26.14 4.92 3.06
CA ASN A 78 26.85 4.45 1.87
C ASN A 78 26.34 5.13 0.59
N GLY A 79 27.23 5.40 -0.36
CA GLY A 79 26.95 6.09 -1.63
C GLY A 79 26.00 5.38 -2.60
N SER A 80 25.16 4.45 -2.13
CA SER A 80 24.14 3.72 -2.89
C SER A 80 22.78 4.41 -2.92
N LEU A 81 22.59 5.56 -2.28
CA LEU A 81 21.29 6.24 -2.16
C LEU A 81 20.56 6.44 -3.52
N ILE A 82 21.31 6.81 -4.56
CA ILE A 82 20.78 6.95 -5.92
C ILE A 82 20.47 5.57 -6.52
N HIS A 83 21.26 4.55 -6.22
CA HIS A 83 20.99 3.19 -6.69
C HIS A 83 19.69 2.64 -6.06
N ASP A 84 19.55 2.74 -4.74
CA ASP A 84 18.41 2.15 -4.03
C ASP A 84 17.07 2.81 -4.40
N ILE A 85 17.05 4.13 -4.69
CA ILE A 85 15.84 4.83 -5.15
C ILE A 85 15.52 4.48 -6.61
N TYR A 86 16.51 4.43 -7.51
CA TYR A 86 16.26 4.17 -8.94
C TYR A 86 15.91 2.72 -9.24
N PHE A 87 16.30 1.77 -8.39
CA PHE A 87 16.07 0.35 -8.59
C PHE A 87 14.97 -0.24 -7.70
N THR A 88 14.18 0.60 -7.02
CA THR A 88 13.04 0.14 -6.22
C THR A 88 11.78 -0.04 -7.07
N GLU A 89 11.07 -1.12 -6.80
CA GLU A 89 9.78 -1.44 -7.39
C GLU A 89 8.65 -1.25 -6.38
N TYR A 90 7.51 -0.71 -6.81
CA TYR A 90 6.41 -0.41 -5.91
C TYR A 90 5.33 -1.50 -5.94
N ALA A 91 5.00 -2.04 -4.77
CA ALA A 91 3.93 -3.01 -4.57
C ALA A 91 2.74 -2.33 -3.85
N TRP A 92 1.89 -1.66 -4.62
CA TRP A 92 0.70 -0.93 -4.14
C TRP A 92 -0.57 -1.37 -4.85
N PRO A 93 -1.77 -1.08 -4.29
CA PRO A 93 -1.98 -0.45 -2.99
C PRO A 93 -2.05 -1.47 -1.84
N LEU A 94 -1.53 -1.09 -0.69
CA LEU A 94 -1.80 -1.74 0.60
C LEU A 94 -2.30 -0.63 1.52
N ARG A 95 -3.62 -0.43 1.50
CA ARG A 95 -4.29 0.69 2.15
C ARG A 95 -4.22 0.57 3.67
N GLY A 96 -4.18 1.70 4.36
CA GLY A 96 -4.03 1.73 5.83
C GLY A 96 -2.62 1.45 6.35
N ALA A 97 -1.66 1.13 5.47
CA ALA A 97 -0.25 1.03 5.82
C ALA A 97 0.53 2.22 5.24
N ARG A 98 1.61 2.63 5.90
CA ARG A 98 2.54 3.66 5.36
C ARG A 98 3.14 3.25 4.03
N PHE A 99 3.59 4.25 3.29
CA PHE A 99 4.48 4.04 2.15
C PHE A 99 5.73 3.27 2.57
N ALA A 100 6.06 2.22 1.82
CA ALA A 100 7.23 1.36 2.07
C ALA A 100 7.27 0.77 3.50
N GLU A 101 6.10 0.48 4.06
CA GLU A 101 5.97 -0.10 5.39
C GLU A 101 6.76 -1.42 5.53
N ARG A 102 6.77 -2.23 4.48
CA ARG A 102 7.63 -3.41 4.34
C ARG A 102 8.45 -3.32 3.06
N PHE A 103 9.70 -3.76 3.12
CA PHE A 103 10.53 -3.90 1.94
C PHE A 103 11.48 -5.10 1.99
N GLY A 104 11.76 -5.64 0.81
CA GLY A 104 12.58 -6.82 0.61
C GLY A 104 12.75 -7.15 -0.87
N ASN A 105 13.62 -8.11 -1.19
CA ASN A 105 13.83 -8.56 -2.57
C ASN A 105 12.69 -9.45 -3.12
N THR A 106 11.77 -9.88 -2.26
CA THR A 106 10.57 -10.65 -2.62
C THR A 106 9.36 -9.97 -2.00
N THR A 107 8.25 -9.93 -2.73
CA THR A 107 6.97 -9.40 -2.25
C THR A 107 5.78 -10.18 -2.81
N SER A 108 4.70 -10.19 -2.05
CA SER A 108 3.37 -10.61 -2.47
C SER A 108 2.34 -9.65 -1.92
N LEU A 109 1.33 -9.32 -2.71
CA LEU A 109 0.22 -8.45 -2.33
C LEU A 109 -1.07 -9.00 -2.92
N PHE A 110 -2.13 -9.01 -2.12
CA PHE A 110 -3.47 -9.40 -2.51
C PHE A 110 -4.45 -8.31 -2.11
N ASN A 111 -5.34 -7.93 -3.02
CA ASN A 111 -6.41 -6.98 -2.79
C ASN A 111 -7.74 -7.63 -3.15
N ILE A 112 -8.68 -7.65 -2.22
CA ILE A 112 -10.07 -8.00 -2.46
C ILE A 112 -10.90 -6.74 -2.25
N GLU A 113 -11.74 -6.39 -3.21
CA GLU A 113 -12.59 -5.19 -3.13
C GLU A 113 -14.01 -5.49 -3.61
N VAL A 114 -15.00 -5.10 -2.81
CA VAL A 114 -16.41 -5.11 -3.17
C VAL A 114 -16.86 -3.68 -3.42
N ARG A 115 -17.27 -3.39 -4.65
CA ARG A 115 -17.73 -2.07 -5.11
C ARG A 115 -19.26 -2.06 -5.22
N PHE A 116 -19.90 -0.99 -4.78
CA PHE A 116 -21.35 -0.84 -4.74
C PHE A 116 -21.79 0.63 -4.97
N PRO A 117 -23.04 0.88 -5.41
CA PRO A 117 -23.59 2.24 -5.42
C PRO A 117 -23.75 2.73 -3.98
N PHE A 118 -23.19 3.89 -3.65
CA PHE A 118 -23.33 4.47 -2.31
C PHE A 118 -24.32 5.64 -2.31
N ILE A 119 -24.07 6.68 -3.10
CA ILE A 119 -24.98 7.80 -3.27
C ILE A 119 -25.10 8.14 -4.74
N ASN A 120 -26.30 7.97 -5.30
CA ASN A 120 -26.55 8.27 -6.72
C ASN A 120 -26.62 9.78 -6.99
N TYR A 121 -27.13 10.55 -6.04
CA TYR A 121 -27.33 11.99 -6.16
C TYR A 121 -27.22 12.68 -4.80
N LEU A 122 -26.34 13.67 -4.68
CA LEU A 122 -26.16 14.52 -3.51
C LEU A 122 -26.06 15.98 -3.96
N ALA A 123 -27.01 16.82 -3.53
CA ALA A 123 -26.97 18.26 -3.75
C ALA A 123 -26.62 18.97 -2.43
N LEU A 124 -25.50 19.68 -2.40
CA LEU A 124 -25.09 20.51 -1.28
C LEU A 124 -25.50 21.97 -1.55
N GLY A 125 -26.13 22.61 -0.57
CA GLY A 125 -26.58 24.01 -0.68
C GLY A 125 -25.63 25.05 -0.07
N PHE A 126 -24.77 24.64 0.86
CA PHE A 126 -23.81 25.48 1.59
C PHE A 126 -22.53 24.66 1.87
N PRO A 127 -21.32 25.26 1.86
CA PRO A 127 -21.00 26.67 1.58
C PRO A 127 -20.97 27.01 0.09
N LEU A 128 -20.95 26.00 -0.79
CA LEU A 128 -20.99 26.16 -2.24
C LEU A 128 -22.05 25.22 -2.82
N LYS A 129 -22.90 25.73 -3.71
CA LYS A 129 -23.88 24.89 -4.41
C LYS A 129 -23.17 23.90 -5.32
N MET A 130 -23.21 22.62 -4.98
CA MET A 130 -22.57 21.54 -5.73
C MET A 130 -23.49 20.34 -5.85
N ILE A 131 -23.42 19.64 -6.99
CA ILE A 131 -24.14 18.40 -7.22
C ILE A 131 -23.10 17.31 -7.48
N PHE A 132 -23.10 16.29 -6.63
CA PHE A 132 -22.32 15.08 -6.82
C PHE A 132 -23.24 13.95 -7.26
N GLY A 133 -22.89 13.32 -8.38
CA GLY A 133 -23.56 12.11 -8.86
C GLY A 133 -22.62 10.92 -8.81
N ASN A 134 -23.20 9.71 -8.77
CA ASN A 134 -22.46 8.46 -8.89
C ASN A 134 -21.33 8.29 -7.86
N ILE A 135 -21.56 8.69 -6.61
CA ILE A 135 -20.64 8.37 -5.52
C ILE A 135 -20.69 6.86 -5.30
N ARG A 136 -19.56 6.20 -5.52
CA ARG A 136 -19.44 4.74 -5.37
C ARG A 136 -18.80 4.43 -4.03
N GLY A 137 -19.34 3.42 -3.35
CA GLY A 137 -18.77 2.87 -2.14
C GLY A 137 -17.92 1.65 -2.48
N HIS A 138 -16.94 1.37 -1.63
CA HIS A 138 -16.19 0.13 -1.70
C HIS A 138 -15.81 -0.36 -0.30
N ALA A 139 -15.81 -1.67 -0.14
CA ALA A 139 -15.25 -2.37 1.01
C ALA A 139 -14.06 -3.19 0.53
N PHE A 140 -13.00 -3.28 1.32
CA PHE A 140 -11.79 -3.96 0.89
C PHE A 140 -11.08 -4.72 2.00
N VAL A 141 -10.26 -5.66 1.57
CA VAL A 141 -9.25 -6.36 2.37
C VAL A 141 -7.96 -6.38 1.56
N ASP A 142 -6.88 -5.86 2.15
CA ASP A 142 -5.55 -5.87 1.55
C ASP A 142 -4.61 -6.70 2.43
N ILE A 143 -3.85 -7.62 1.84
CA ILE A 143 -2.91 -8.49 2.54
C ILE A 143 -1.61 -8.50 1.75
N GLY A 144 -0.51 -8.08 2.37
CA GLY A 144 0.78 -8.06 1.72
C GLY A 144 1.91 -8.55 2.61
N ALA A 145 2.98 -9.03 1.99
CA ALA A 145 4.26 -9.26 2.63
C ALA A 145 5.43 -8.86 1.74
N ALA A 146 6.53 -8.40 2.36
CA ALA A 146 7.81 -8.20 1.69
C ALA A 146 8.95 -8.68 2.60
N TRP A 147 9.91 -9.42 2.03
CA TRP A 147 10.97 -10.09 2.78
C TRP A 147 12.24 -10.32 1.94
N ASP A 148 13.38 -10.57 2.60
CA ASP A 148 14.63 -10.99 1.96
C ASP A 148 14.93 -12.48 2.15
N SER A 149 14.65 -13.01 3.35
CA SER A 149 14.79 -14.43 3.69
C SER A 149 13.46 -15.03 4.19
N LYS A 150 13.29 -16.35 4.03
CA LYS A 150 12.10 -17.06 4.54
C LYS A 150 12.06 -17.13 6.07
N ASP A 151 13.22 -17.08 6.74
CA ASP A 151 13.31 -17.17 8.21
C ASP A 151 12.66 -15.96 8.90
N GLU A 152 12.48 -14.87 8.15
CA GLU A 152 11.75 -13.67 8.59
C GLU A 152 10.29 -13.95 8.95
N PHE A 153 9.66 -14.99 8.40
CA PHE A 153 8.28 -15.37 8.75
C PHE A 153 8.19 -16.07 10.11
N SER A 154 9.31 -16.55 10.65
CA SER A 154 9.40 -17.18 11.97
C SER A 154 10.03 -16.28 13.04
N SER A 155 10.50 -15.08 12.67
CA SER A 155 11.12 -14.13 13.59
C SER A 155 10.19 -12.97 13.92
N LYS A 156 10.23 -12.52 15.17
CA LYS A 156 9.62 -11.27 15.64
C LYS A 156 10.62 -10.12 15.72
N GLU A 157 11.89 -10.38 15.42
CA GLU A 157 12.92 -9.35 15.39
C GLU A 157 12.95 -8.63 14.05
N TRP A 158 13.05 -7.30 14.10
CA TRP A 158 13.19 -6.48 12.91
C TRP A 158 14.50 -6.78 12.19
N PRO A 159 14.48 -7.05 10.87
CA PRO A 159 15.71 -7.18 10.11
C PRO A 159 16.52 -5.88 10.14
N GLY A 160 17.85 -5.97 10.24
CA GLY A 160 18.71 -4.79 10.40
C GLY A 160 18.57 -3.72 9.30
N ARG A 161 18.03 -4.08 8.12
CA ARG A 161 17.70 -3.13 7.05
C ARG A 161 16.64 -2.09 7.43
N TYR A 162 15.86 -2.33 8.49
CA TYR A 162 14.89 -1.37 9.02
C TYR A 162 15.51 -0.47 10.11
N GLY A 163 16.81 -0.55 10.37
CA GLY A 163 17.49 0.25 11.38
C GLY A 163 17.18 -0.18 12.82
N ASN A 164 17.81 0.48 13.78
CA ASN A 164 17.76 0.10 15.20
C ASN A 164 16.62 0.79 15.98
N ASN A 165 15.95 1.79 15.38
CA ASN A 165 14.92 2.60 16.03
C ASN A 165 13.52 2.18 15.55
N VAL A 166 13.22 0.89 15.60
CA VAL A 166 11.88 0.37 15.29
C VAL A 166 11.30 -0.28 16.54
N SER A 167 10.07 0.10 16.87
CA SER A 167 9.33 -0.43 18.00
C SER A 167 8.40 -1.57 17.58
N GLY A 168 8.00 -2.39 18.57
CA GLY A 168 7.05 -3.49 18.39
C GLY A 168 7.62 -4.71 17.68
N ASP A 169 6.78 -5.74 17.57
CA ASP A 169 7.16 -7.02 16.99
C ASP A 169 7.13 -6.99 15.46
N TYR A 170 8.16 -7.54 14.84
CA TYR A 170 8.22 -7.69 13.41
C TYR A 170 7.27 -8.77 12.89
N SER A 171 6.71 -8.51 11.71
CA SER A 171 6.11 -9.51 10.85
C SER A 171 6.28 -9.05 9.41
N PRO A 172 6.70 -9.91 8.47
CA PRO A 172 6.70 -9.57 7.05
C PRO A 172 5.31 -9.24 6.53
N TRP A 173 4.26 -9.80 7.15
CA TRP A 173 2.87 -9.56 6.81
C TRP A 173 2.37 -8.24 7.35
N VAL A 174 1.55 -7.58 6.51
CA VAL A 174 0.68 -6.47 6.87
C VAL A 174 -0.67 -6.76 6.24
N SER A 175 -1.74 -6.65 7.03
CA SER A 175 -3.10 -6.93 6.60
C SER A 175 -4.01 -5.83 7.08
N THR A 176 -4.88 -5.35 6.19
CA THR A 176 -5.85 -4.31 6.52
C THR A 176 -7.21 -4.66 5.93
N ALA A 177 -8.26 -4.14 6.55
CA ALA A 177 -9.61 -4.16 6.02
C ALA A 177 -10.18 -2.74 6.08
N GLY A 178 -11.11 -2.40 5.20
CA GLY A 178 -11.61 -1.03 5.20
C GLY A 178 -12.83 -0.77 4.35
N LEU A 179 -13.28 0.47 4.44
CA LEU A 179 -14.44 1.01 3.73
C LEU A 179 -14.05 2.35 3.13
N GLY A 180 -14.63 2.70 1.99
CA GLY A 180 -14.34 3.96 1.35
C GLY A 180 -15.40 4.40 0.37
N THR A 181 -15.24 5.64 -0.07
CA THR A 181 -16.06 6.25 -1.08
C THR A 181 -15.19 6.90 -2.15
N LYS A 182 -15.65 6.80 -3.38
CA LYS A 182 -15.04 7.39 -4.57
C LYS A 182 -16.00 8.46 -5.08
N ILE A 183 -15.57 9.73 -5.00
CA ILE A 183 -16.34 10.91 -5.41
C ILE A 183 -15.71 11.48 -6.67
N ASN A 184 -16.49 11.56 -7.74
CA ASN A 184 -16.05 12.19 -8.98
C ASN A 184 -16.17 13.71 -8.87
N LEU A 185 -15.04 14.43 -8.90
CA LEU A 185 -14.94 15.89 -8.86
C LEU A 185 -14.73 16.49 -10.26
N GLY A 186 -15.14 15.79 -11.31
CA GLY A 186 -14.93 16.16 -12.71
C GLY A 186 -13.57 15.69 -13.22
N TYR A 187 -12.50 16.40 -12.87
CA TYR A 187 -11.13 16.09 -13.33
C TYR A 187 -10.41 15.08 -12.43
N PHE A 188 -10.74 15.05 -11.14
CA PHE A 188 -10.12 14.19 -10.15
C PHE A 188 -11.14 13.24 -9.53
N LEU A 189 -10.68 12.04 -9.16
CA LEU A 189 -11.44 11.12 -8.33
C LEU A 189 -10.91 11.24 -6.90
N LEU A 190 -11.73 11.82 -6.02
CA LEU A 190 -11.44 11.88 -4.60
C LEU A 190 -11.81 10.57 -3.94
N LYS A 191 -10.87 10.00 -3.22
CA LYS A 191 -11.08 8.80 -2.39
C LYS A 191 -11.00 9.21 -0.93
N ILE A 192 -12.09 8.96 -0.21
CA ILE A 192 -12.17 9.09 1.25
C ILE A 192 -12.33 7.69 1.78
N GLU A 193 -11.33 7.20 2.49
CA GLU A 193 -11.25 5.81 2.87
C GLU A 193 -10.84 5.69 4.35
N MET A 194 -11.38 4.68 5.01
CA MET A 194 -11.02 4.25 6.35
C MET A 194 -10.47 2.83 6.29
N ALA A 195 -9.40 2.56 7.00
CA ALA A 195 -8.82 1.23 7.15
C ALA A 195 -8.63 0.88 8.63
N TRP A 196 -8.69 -0.40 8.91
CA TRP A 196 -8.33 -1.02 10.17
C TRP A 196 -7.15 -1.93 9.92
N ASP A 197 -6.11 -1.78 10.71
CA ASP A 197 -4.98 -2.70 10.76
C ASP A 197 -5.39 -3.98 11.49
N ARG A 198 -5.01 -5.12 10.93
CA ARG A 198 -5.22 -6.43 11.54
C ARG A 198 -3.92 -6.83 12.24
N ASN A 199 -3.92 -6.70 13.56
CA ASN A 199 -2.79 -7.05 14.42
C ASN A 199 -3.12 -8.23 15.35
N GLU A 200 -2.18 -8.61 16.20
CA GLU A 200 -2.33 -9.76 17.11
C GLU A 200 -3.50 -9.59 18.09
N SER A 201 -3.78 -8.36 18.51
CA SER A 201 -4.85 -8.03 19.46
C SER A 201 -6.23 -7.91 18.82
N GLY A 202 -6.35 -7.90 17.50
CA GLY A 202 -7.64 -7.70 16.84
C GLY A 202 -7.55 -6.79 15.63
N TYR A 203 -8.48 -5.85 15.56
CA TYR A 203 -8.45 -4.74 14.63
C TYR A 203 -8.12 -3.44 15.39
N SER A 204 -7.37 -2.55 14.75
CA SER A 204 -7.04 -1.23 15.29
C SER A 204 -8.28 -0.33 15.44
N LYS A 205 -8.07 0.93 15.83
CA LYS A 205 -9.07 2.00 15.58
C LYS A 205 -9.13 2.34 14.08
N PRO A 206 -10.23 2.91 13.56
CA PRO A 206 -10.31 3.32 12.17
C PRO A 206 -9.30 4.42 11.86
N GLN A 207 -8.54 4.20 10.79
CA GLN A 207 -7.50 5.09 10.28
C GLN A 207 -8.02 5.74 8.99
N TRP A 208 -8.07 7.07 8.94
CA TRP A 208 -8.67 7.80 7.83
C TRP A 208 -7.62 8.39 6.91
N TYR A 209 -7.86 8.30 5.61
CA TYR A 209 -6.96 8.85 4.60
C TYR A 209 -7.71 9.34 3.36
N PHE A 210 -7.08 10.29 2.68
CA PHE A 210 -7.61 11.00 1.54
C PHE A 210 -6.62 10.93 0.39
N SER A 211 -7.06 10.52 -0.79
CA SER A 211 -6.19 10.46 -1.97
C SER A 211 -6.90 10.93 -3.25
N LEU A 212 -6.12 11.41 -4.22
CA LEU A 212 -6.61 11.87 -5.52
C LEU A 212 -6.01 11.02 -6.63
N GLY A 213 -6.81 10.26 -7.36
CA GLY A 213 -6.25 9.55 -8.51
C GLY A 213 -7.17 8.52 -9.11
N PRO A 214 -6.79 8.00 -10.30
CA PRO A 214 -7.56 6.97 -10.97
C PRO A 214 -7.65 5.69 -10.13
N ASP A 215 -8.66 4.88 -10.43
CA ASP A 215 -8.76 3.54 -9.87
C ASP A 215 -7.64 2.65 -10.45
N TRP A 216 -7.23 1.64 -9.69
CA TRP A 216 -6.29 0.63 -10.18
C TRP A 216 -7.01 -0.42 -11.03
#